data_AF-G4HIG0-F1
#
_entry.id   AF-G4HIG0-F1
#
_cell.length_a   1.000
_cell.length_b   1.000
_cell.length_c   1.000
_cell.angle_alpha   90.00
_cell.angle_beta   90.00
_cell.angle_gamma   90.00
#
_symmetry.space_group_name_H-M   'P 1'
#
loop_
_entity.id
_entity.type
_entity.pdbx_description
1 polymer ?
#
loop_
_entity_poly.entity_id
_entity_poly.type
_entity_poly.pdbx_seq_one_letter_code
_entity_poly.pdbx_strand_id
1 'polypeptide(L)'
;MPYNTKLQDVSVPDSVYVTLDDLRTIEVQVSWNEVHPEYNGKVAGRYEFIGTLQLPEWVNNPLNIKAKVSVIVLDERKRSSSSSPSSRTDRVSSDAKLSSLEIWANGRMLTLQPSFAPDVHDYTVFTDAEEMVFIAQAAHDAAEVYVDGVLLSRSVPISKKLTSGNNEFTFVVRAEDGTEKRYTLTVIRETATHESSMPFSDIAGHWAEDYIMRAVEKGIVSGYPDGTFKPNHPVTRAEFTVMLAGALKLEGDGSALTFTDHDRIGGWAKQAVAQAVQAGIVDGYNDGSFRPNAQITRVEMAVMIARALQLQLNANASTGFADDETIPQWAKGAVEAIRKLGIVDGRGGNRFVPNETATRAEATVMLLRLLDR
;
A
#
# COMPACT_ATOMS: atom_id res chain seq x y z
N MET A 1 -12.98 -16.00 23.14
CA MET A 1 -14.31 -16.17 23.74
C MET A 1 -14.21 -17.10 24.94
N PRO A 2 -14.97 -16.86 26.01
CA PRO A 2 -15.01 -17.75 27.18
C PRO A 2 -15.43 -19.19 26.84
N TYR A 3 -15.02 -20.14 27.68
CA TYR A 3 -15.58 -21.49 27.67
C TYR A 3 -17.12 -21.43 27.76
N ASN A 4 -17.79 -22.31 27.03
CA ASN A 4 -19.24 -22.44 26.90
C ASN A 4 -19.96 -21.30 26.15
N THR A 5 -19.25 -20.47 25.37
CA THR A 5 -19.87 -19.47 24.47
C THR A 5 -20.70 -20.18 23.40
N LYS A 6 -21.98 -19.84 23.25
CA LYS A 6 -22.84 -20.43 22.20
C LYS A 6 -22.48 -19.84 20.83
N LEU A 7 -22.70 -20.60 19.75
CA LEU A 7 -22.39 -20.16 18.39
C LEU A 7 -23.04 -18.82 18.02
N GLN A 8 -24.31 -18.62 18.39
CA GLN A 8 -25.05 -17.38 18.17
C GLN A 8 -24.48 -16.15 18.92
N ASP A 9 -23.68 -16.39 19.95
CA ASP A 9 -23.05 -15.35 20.76
C ASP A 9 -21.60 -15.10 20.31
N VAL A 10 -21.13 -15.81 19.27
CA VAL A 10 -19.83 -15.58 18.63
C VAL A 10 -19.94 -14.35 17.74
N SER A 11 -19.26 -13.28 18.15
CA SER A 11 -19.17 -12.05 17.36
C SER A 11 -18.09 -12.17 16.29
N VAL A 12 -18.50 -12.02 15.04
CA VAL A 12 -17.67 -11.93 13.82
C VAL A 12 -18.08 -10.65 13.07
N PRO A 13 -17.18 -10.01 12.29
CA PRO A 13 -17.48 -8.72 11.68
C PRO A 13 -18.51 -8.87 10.54
N ASP A 14 -19.48 -7.96 10.47
CA ASP A 14 -20.53 -7.99 9.42
C ASP A 14 -19.98 -7.59 8.03
N SER A 15 -18.87 -6.87 8.00
CA SER A 15 -18.20 -6.41 6.78
C SER A 15 -16.67 -6.58 6.85
N VAL A 16 -16.03 -6.61 5.68
CA VAL A 16 -14.57 -6.58 5.54
C VAL A 16 -14.18 -5.66 4.39
N TYR A 17 -12.94 -5.19 4.41
CA TYR A 17 -12.35 -4.43 3.31
C TYR A 17 -11.68 -5.38 2.31
N VAL A 18 -11.99 -5.21 1.02
CA VAL A 18 -11.41 -5.97 -0.09
C VAL A 18 -10.64 -5.02 -0.98
N THR A 19 -9.41 -5.36 -1.31
CA THR A 19 -8.60 -4.64 -2.30
C THR A 19 -8.81 -5.26 -3.68
N LEU A 20 -9.16 -4.42 -4.64
CA LEU A 20 -9.37 -4.81 -6.04
C LEU A 20 -8.02 -4.85 -6.79
N ASP A 21 -8.05 -5.36 -8.02
CA ASP A 21 -6.88 -5.42 -8.90
C ASP A 21 -6.36 -4.04 -9.31
N ASP A 22 -7.24 -3.03 -9.34
CA ASP A 22 -6.90 -1.63 -9.51
C ASP A 22 -6.46 -0.92 -8.22
N LEU A 23 -6.25 -1.68 -7.13
CA LEU A 23 -5.83 -1.25 -5.81
C LEU A 23 -6.85 -0.42 -5.02
N ARG A 24 -8.05 -0.17 -5.56
CA ARG A 24 -9.13 0.45 -4.77
C ARG A 24 -9.57 -0.51 -3.68
N THR A 25 -9.89 0.03 -2.51
CA THR A 25 -10.49 -0.74 -1.43
C THR A 25 -11.98 -0.46 -1.36
N ILE A 26 -12.78 -1.53 -1.24
CA ILE A 26 -14.21 -1.44 -1.01
C ILE A 26 -14.57 -2.19 0.27
N GLU A 27 -15.53 -1.66 1.02
CA GLU A 27 -16.16 -2.40 2.12
C GLU A 27 -17.26 -3.29 1.56
N VAL A 28 -17.24 -4.58 1.92
CA VAL A 28 -18.21 -5.57 1.46
C VAL A 28 -18.77 -6.34 2.65
N GLN A 29 -20.07 -6.63 2.59
CA GLN A 29 -20.73 -7.44 3.61
C GLN A 29 -20.26 -8.90 3.52
N VAL A 30 -20.18 -9.58 4.66
CA VAL A 30 -19.74 -10.98 4.73
C VAL A 30 -20.85 -11.85 5.29
N SER A 31 -21.17 -12.93 4.57
CA SER A 31 -22.02 -13.99 5.09
C SER A 31 -21.16 -15.12 5.64
N TRP A 32 -20.99 -15.19 6.96
CA TRP A 32 -20.25 -16.26 7.64
C TRP A 32 -21.02 -17.58 7.60
N ASN A 33 -20.60 -18.48 6.72
CA ASN A 33 -21.36 -19.69 6.37
C ASN A 33 -20.63 -21.00 6.67
N GLU A 34 -19.34 -20.95 6.99
CA GLU A 34 -18.51 -22.12 7.25
C GLU A 34 -17.68 -21.90 8.54
N VAL A 35 -17.47 -22.96 9.34
CA VAL A 35 -16.59 -22.94 10.50
C VAL A 35 -15.81 -24.25 10.62
N HIS A 36 -14.49 -24.16 10.83
CA HIS A 36 -13.60 -25.31 10.93
C HIS A 36 -12.64 -25.22 12.14
N PRO A 37 -12.54 -26.26 12.98
CA PRO A 37 -13.45 -27.42 13.07
C PRO A 37 -14.89 -26.97 13.41
N GLU A 38 -15.86 -27.90 13.40
CA GLU A 38 -17.24 -27.58 13.81
C GLU A 38 -17.23 -26.89 15.18
N TYR A 39 -17.87 -25.72 15.25
CA TYR A 39 -17.78 -24.88 16.44
C TYR A 39 -18.36 -25.60 17.67
N ASN A 40 -17.55 -25.71 18.72
CA ASN A 40 -17.97 -26.24 20.00
C ASN A 40 -17.45 -25.35 21.12
N GLY A 41 -18.32 -24.51 21.67
CA GLY A 41 -17.97 -23.61 22.78
C GLY A 41 -17.45 -24.34 24.03
N LYS A 42 -17.63 -25.66 24.15
CA LYS A 42 -17.13 -26.49 25.26
C LYS A 42 -15.79 -27.17 24.97
N VAL A 43 -15.16 -26.88 23.86
CA VAL A 43 -13.84 -27.40 23.51
C VAL A 43 -12.92 -26.21 23.32
N ALA A 44 -11.84 -26.17 24.11
CA ALA A 44 -10.82 -25.15 23.96
C ALA A 44 -10.13 -25.31 22.61
N GLY A 45 -9.89 -24.22 21.89
CA GLY A 45 -9.25 -24.30 20.60
C GLY A 45 -9.54 -23.11 19.69
N ARG A 46 -8.86 -23.11 18.54
CA ARG A 46 -9.06 -22.15 17.47
C ARG A 46 -10.11 -22.67 16.49
N TYR A 47 -11.10 -21.83 16.21
CA TYR A 47 -12.16 -22.05 15.23
C TYR A 47 -12.01 -21.00 14.12
N GLU A 48 -11.84 -21.46 12.89
CA GLU A 48 -11.75 -20.59 11.71
C GLU A 48 -13.14 -20.46 11.09
N PHE A 49 -13.72 -19.27 11.19
CA PHE A 49 -14.94 -18.91 10.49
C PHE A 49 -14.54 -18.44 9.09
N ILE A 50 -15.24 -18.96 8.08
CA ILE A 50 -15.02 -18.65 6.67
C ILE A 50 -16.32 -18.08 6.12
N GLY A 51 -16.23 -16.93 5.47
CA GLY A 51 -17.38 -16.16 5.01
C GLY A 51 -17.33 -15.86 3.52
N THR A 52 -18.51 -15.85 2.90
CA THR A 52 -18.69 -15.47 1.51
C THR A 52 -18.84 -13.95 1.39
N LEU A 53 -18.09 -13.34 0.47
CA LEU A 53 -18.12 -11.90 0.22
C LEU A 53 -19.35 -11.54 -0.63
N GLN A 54 -20.15 -10.57 -0.18
CA GLN A 54 -21.26 -10.01 -0.94
C GLN A 54 -20.73 -8.87 -1.83
N LEU A 55 -20.26 -9.22 -3.03
CA LEU A 55 -19.60 -8.29 -3.93
C LEU A 55 -20.61 -7.52 -4.80
N PRO A 56 -20.36 -6.22 -5.11
CA PRO A 56 -21.13 -5.48 -6.09
C PRO A 56 -21.08 -6.12 -7.48
N GLU A 57 -22.10 -5.92 -8.33
CA GLU A 57 -22.20 -6.56 -9.66
C GLU A 57 -21.01 -6.30 -10.59
N TRP A 58 -20.30 -5.19 -10.39
CA TRP A 58 -19.13 -4.80 -11.19
C TRP A 58 -17.81 -5.41 -10.69
N VAL A 59 -17.82 -6.15 -9.59
CA VAL A 59 -16.64 -6.82 -9.01
C VAL A 59 -16.75 -8.33 -9.21
N ASN A 60 -15.78 -8.91 -9.90
CA ASN A 60 -15.68 -10.35 -10.08
C ASN A 60 -14.63 -10.95 -9.14
N ASN A 61 -14.89 -12.15 -8.60
CA ASN A 61 -13.97 -12.88 -7.74
C ASN A 61 -13.62 -14.25 -8.36
N PRO A 62 -12.83 -14.26 -9.46
CA PRO A 62 -12.51 -15.48 -10.19
C PRO A 62 -11.64 -16.46 -9.39
N LEU A 63 -10.94 -15.96 -8.36
CA LEU A 63 -10.10 -16.76 -7.47
C LEU A 63 -10.86 -17.35 -6.29
N ASN A 64 -12.17 -17.11 -6.19
CA ASN A 64 -13.03 -17.58 -5.10
C ASN A 64 -12.48 -17.22 -3.71
N ILE A 65 -11.96 -16.00 -3.58
CA ILE A 65 -11.44 -15.45 -2.32
C ILE A 65 -12.58 -15.41 -1.30
N LYS A 66 -12.32 -15.89 -0.08
CA LYS A 66 -13.26 -15.88 1.04
C LYS A 66 -12.71 -15.04 2.19
N ALA A 67 -13.59 -14.45 3.00
CA ALA A 67 -13.20 -13.85 4.27
C ALA A 67 -12.86 -14.96 5.28
N LYS A 68 -11.88 -14.71 6.14
CA LYS A 68 -11.50 -15.63 7.23
C LYS A 68 -11.30 -14.86 8.51
N VAL A 69 -11.91 -15.34 9.60
CA VAL A 69 -11.67 -14.83 10.95
C VAL A 69 -11.45 -15.99 11.91
N SER A 70 -10.52 -15.83 12.84
CA SER A 70 -10.20 -16.85 13.83
C SER A 70 -10.76 -16.47 15.19
N VAL A 71 -11.58 -17.37 15.75
CA VAL A 71 -12.15 -17.25 17.09
C VAL A 71 -11.49 -18.29 17.97
N ILE A 72 -10.99 -17.88 19.13
CA ILE A 72 -10.36 -18.80 20.09
C ILE A 72 -11.32 -19.02 21.27
N VAL A 73 -11.70 -20.26 21.53
CA VAL A 73 -12.41 -20.67 22.76
C VAL A 73 -11.37 -21.03 23.81
N LEU A 74 -11.50 -20.42 24.99
CA LEU A 74 -10.61 -20.64 26.13
C LEU A 74 -11.02 -21.91 26.90
N ASP A 75 -10.07 -22.51 27.63
CA ASP A 75 -10.29 -23.75 28.40
C ASP A 75 -11.26 -23.56 29.59
N GLU A 76 -11.93 -24.65 29.99
CA GLU A 76 -12.76 -24.67 31.19
C GLU A 76 -11.82 -24.55 32.39
N ARG A 77 -11.82 -23.39 33.06
CA ARG A 77 -11.10 -23.29 34.33
C ARG A 77 -11.66 -24.35 35.30
N LYS A 78 -10.88 -25.39 35.60
CA LYS A 78 -11.16 -26.32 36.70
C LYS A 78 -11.34 -25.51 37.99
N ARG A 79 -12.58 -25.35 38.46
CA ARG A 79 -12.85 -25.08 39.87
C ARG A 79 -12.45 -26.34 40.64
N SER A 80 -11.26 -26.34 41.22
CA SER A 80 -10.86 -27.36 42.20
C SER A 80 -11.73 -27.22 43.45
N SER A 81 -12.50 -28.25 43.77
CA SER A 81 -13.30 -28.33 44.98
C SER A 81 -12.46 -28.67 46.22
N SER A 82 -12.87 -28.04 47.33
CA SER A 82 -12.79 -28.49 48.73
C SER A 82 -11.43 -28.72 49.40
N SER A 83 -11.02 -27.71 50.18
CA SER A 83 -10.75 -27.91 51.60
C SER A 83 -11.59 -26.89 52.38
N SER A 84 -12.19 -27.28 53.51
CA SER A 84 -12.93 -26.40 54.42
C SER A 84 -12.42 -26.61 55.84
N PRO A 85 -12.61 -25.67 56.79
CA PRO A 85 -12.99 -24.26 56.65
C PRO A 85 -11.96 -23.34 57.34
N SER A 86 -11.59 -22.22 56.71
CA SER A 86 -11.00 -21.10 57.46
C SER A 86 -11.22 -19.81 56.71
N SER A 87 -11.95 -18.89 57.34
CA SER A 87 -12.21 -17.51 56.93
C SER A 87 -11.03 -16.83 56.23
N ARG A 88 -11.19 -16.42 54.97
CA ARG A 88 -10.40 -15.38 54.30
C ARG A 88 -11.11 -14.94 53.01
N THR A 89 -11.70 -13.75 53.08
CA THR A 89 -12.05 -12.81 51.99
C THR A 89 -11.58 -13.21 50.59
N ASP A 90 -12.53 -13.32 49.64
CA ASP A 90 -12.26 -13.38 48.20
C ASP A 90 -11.30 -12.25 47.81
N ARG A 91 -10.05 -12.60 47.47
CA ARG A 91 -9.07 -11.61 47.00
C ARG A 91 -9.29 -11.39 45.51
N VAL A 92 -10.04 -10.36 45.20
CA VAL A 92 -10.14 -9.74 43.87
C VAL A 92 -8.73 -9.42 43.32
N SER A 93 -8.53 -9.61 42.01
CA SER A 93 -7.22 -9.40 41.37
C SER A 93 -6.87 -7.91 41.24
N SER A 94 -5.60 -7.57 41.45
CA SER A 94 -5.01 -6.23 41.21
C SER A 94 -4.24 -6.11 39.91
N ASP A 95 -4.20 -7.18 39.09
CA ASP A 95 -3.41 -7.18 37.86
C ASP A 95 -4.08 -6.33 36.77
N ALA A 96 -3.63 -5.09 36.70
CA ALA A 96 -4.05 -4.08 35.74
C ALA A 96 -3.05 -3.95 34.56
N LYS A 97 -2.28 -4.96 34.19
CA LYS A 97 -1.34 -4.82 33.06
C LYS A 97 -2.01 -5.05 31.70
N LEU A 98 -1.47 -4.45 30.64
CA LEU A 98 -1.72 -4.90 29.26
C LEU A 98 -0.87 -6.13 28.93
N SER A 99 -1.43 -7.06 28.15
CA SER A 99 -0.73 -8.18 27.51
C SER A 99 -0.48 -7.95 26.02
N SER A 100 -1.27 -7.09 25.38
CA SER A 100 -1.02 -6.63 24.02
C SER A 100 -1.60 -5.23 23.78
N LEU A 101 -0.96 -4.50 22.86
CA LEU A 101 -1.45 -3.26 22.28
C LEU A 101 -1.08 -3.29 20.79
N GLU A 102 -2.10 -3.32 19.93
CA GLU A 102 -1.95 -3.28 18.48
C GLU A 102 -2.65 -2.06 17.93
N ILE A 103 -1.95 -1.36 17.05
CA ILE A 103 -2.41 -0.13 16.43
C ILE A 103 -2.52 -0.37 14.94
N TRP A 104 -3.67 -0.06 14.36
CA TRP A 104 -3.94 -0.30 12.94
C TRP A 104 -4.34 1.00 12.25
N ALA A 105 -3.79 1.25 11.06
CA ALA A 105 -4.15 2.39 10.21
C ALA A 105 -4.01 1.98 8.74
N ASN A 106 -4.92 2.44 7.88
CA ASN A 106 -4.93 2.09 6.44
C ASN A 106 -4.79 0.56 6.16
N GLY A 107 -5.40 -0.26 7.02
CA GLY A 107 -5.34 -1.73 6.91
C GLY A 107 -3.99 -2.37 7.27
N ARG A 108 -3.05 -1.61 7.84
CA ARG A 108 -1.73 -2.10 8.27
C ARG A 108 -1.53 -1.92 9.77
N MET A 109 -0.83 -2.86 10.40
CA MET A 109 -0.42 -2.74 11.79
C MET A 109 0.80 -1.80 11.88
N LEU A 110 0.69 -0.76 12.70
CA LEU A 110 1.75 0.18 12.99
C LEU A 110 2.71 -0.38 14.05
N THR A 111 3.98 0.00 13.95
CA THR A 111 5.01 -0.46 14.89
C THR A 111 5.12 0.51 16.07
N LEU A 112 4.88 0.01 17.28
CA LEU A 112 5.07 0.78 18.52
C LEU A 112 6.55 1.09 18.75
N GLN A 113 6.83 2.31 19.18
CA GLN A 113 8.14 2.77 19.63
C GLN A 113 8.06 3.26 21.09
N PRO A 114 8.72 2.58 22.05
CA PRO A 114 9.45 1.31 21.88
C PRO A 114 8.51 0.13 21.58
N SER A 115 9.07 -1.02 21.21
CA SER A 115 8.29 -2.25 21.03
C SER A 115 7.52 -2.58 22.31
N PHE A 116 6.32 -3.13 22.17
CA PHE A 116 5.44 -3.43 23.30
C PHE A 116 6.12 -4.25 24.40
N ALA A 117 5.98 -3.79 25.64
CA ALA A 117 6.33 -4.55 26.84
C ALA A 117 5.35 -4.17 27.97
N PRO A 118 4.84 -5.14 28.78
CA PRO A 118 3.80 -4.86 29.78
C PRO A 118 4.14 -3.78 30.82
N ASP A 119 5.44 -3.57 31.07
CA ASP A 119 5.96 -2.58 32.02
C ASP A 119 6.40 -1.26 31.36
N VAL A 120 6.24 -1.11 30.05
CA VAL A 120 6.38 0.16 29.33
C VAL A 120 5.01 0.82 29.23
N HIS A 121 4.96 2.10 29.59
CA HIS A 121 3.71 2.84 29.73
C HIS A 121 3.54 3.95 28.69
N ASP A 122 4.58 4.27 27.91
CA ASP A 122 4.52 5.33 26.91
C ASP A 122 4.99 4.77 25.57
N TYR A 123 4.16 4.97 24.55
CA TYR A 123 4.40 4.49 23.20
C TYR A 123 4.20 5.59 22.17
N THR A 124 4.97 5.54 21.09
CA THR A 124 4.83 6.41 19.93
C THR A 124 4.60 5.57 18.67
N VAL A 125 3.71 6.03 17.79
CA VAL A 125 3.54 5.49 16.43
C VAL A 125 3.46 6.64 15.44
N PHE A 126 3.84 6.37 14.18
CA PHE A 126 3.83 7.34 13.09
C PHE A 126 2.86 6.86 11.99
N THR A 127 2.07 7.77 11.44
CA THR A 127 1.12 7.47 10.35
C THR A 127 0.76 8.73 9.57
N ASP A 128 0.28 8.56 8.34
CA ASP A 128 -0.36 9.59 7.51
C ASP A 128 -1.90 9.51 7.56
N ALA A 129 -2.44 8.40 8.08
CA ALA A 129 -3.85 8.08 8.06
C ALA A 129 -4.72 9.08 8.82
N GLU A 130 -5.94 9.29 8.34
CA GLU A 130 -6.94 10.15 8.99
C GLU A 130 -7.64 9.46 10.15
N GLU A 131 -7.63 8.13 10.16
CA GLU A 131 -8.29 7.29 11.15
C GLU A 131 -7.39 6.13 11.55
N MET A 132 -7.57 5.68 12.79
CA MET A 132 -6.87 4.53 13.34
C MET A 132 -7.79 3.66 14.19
N VAL A 133 -7.40 2.39 14.32
CA VAL A 133 -8.09 1.39 15.11
C VAL A 133 -7.16 0.86 16.19
N PHE A 134 -7.69 0.74 17.41
CA PHE A 134 -6.99 0.13 18.54
C PHE A 134 -7.49 -1.28 18.83
N ILE A 135 -6.56 -2.17 19.14
CA ILE A 135 -6.85 -3.47 19.74
C ILE A 135 -5.93 -3.62 20.95
N ALA A 136 -6.50 -3.82 22.14
CA ALA A 136 -5.74 -3.98 23.37
C ALA A 136 -6.31 -5.12 24.21
N GLN A 137 -5.43 -5.83 24.92
CA GLN A 137 -5.82 -6.91 25.82
C GLN A 137 -5.19 -6.71 27.19
N ALA A 138 -5.98 -6.89 28.25
CA ALA A 138 -5.46 -6.96 29.60
C ALA A 138 -4.75 -8.30 29.83
N ALA A 139 -3.77 -8.32 30.73
CA ALA A 139 -3.07 -9.52 31.17
C ALA A 139 -3.98 -10.43 32.01
N HIS A 140 -4.93 -9.85 32.74
CA HIS A 140 -5.90 -10.58 33.53
C HIS A 140 -7.30 -10.54 32.89
N ASP A 141 -7.96 -11.69 32.80
CA ASP A 141 -9.27 -11.79 32.11
C ASP A 141 -10.40 -11.01 32.79
N ALA A 142 -10.30 -10.74 34.09
CA ALA A 142 -11.28 -9.93 34.83
C ALA A 142 -10.98 -8.42 34.77
N ALA A 143 -9.87 -8.02 34.14
CA ALA A 143 -9.52 -6.62 33.98
C ALA A 143 -10.12 -6.06 32.67
N GLU A 144 -10.59 -4.83 32.76
CA GLU A 144 -11.20 -4.10 31.65
C GLU A 144 -10.22 -3.08 31.09
N VAL A 145 -10.24 -2.87 29.77
CA VAL A 145 -9.39 -1.87 29.11
C VAL A 145 -10.28 -0.75 28.58
N TYR A 146 -9.89 0.48 28.85
CA TYR A 146 -10.55 1.69 28.41
C TYR A 146 -9.59 2.51 27.55
N VAL A 147 -10.08 3.20 26.53
CA VAL A 147 -9.34 4.24 25.79
C VAL A 147 -10.10 5.56 25.87
N ASP A 148 -9.46 6.60 26.39
CA ASP A 148 -10.08 7.90 26.70
C ASP A 148 -11.40 7.76 27.50
N GLY A 149 -11.46 6.77 28.39
CA GLY A 149 -12.65 6.47 29.20
C GLY A 149 -13.72 5.63 28.52
N VAL A 150 -13.56 5.24 27.25
CA VAL A 150 -14.48 4.33 26.54
C VAL A 150 -13.98 2.90 26.67
N LEU A 151 -14.85 1.97 27.11
CA LEU A 151 -14.52 0.56 27.23
C LEU A 151 -14.17 -0.05 25.86
N LEU A 152 -12.96 -0.57 25.73
CA LEU A 152 -12.49 -1.34 24.58
C LEU A 152 -13.03 -2.77 24.68
N SER A 153 -14.16 -3.00 24.04
CA SER A 153 -14.72 -4.35 23.91
C SER A 153 -13.89 -5.17 22.94
N ARG A 154 -13.59 -6.44 23.28
CA ARG A 154 -12.86 -7.39 22.41
C ARG A 154 -13.57 -7.66 21.07
N SER A 155 -14.83 -7.21 20.92
CA SER A 155 -15.70 -7.47 19.76
C SER A 155 -15.92 -6.26 18.85
N VAL A 156 -15.54 -5.05 19.27
CA VAL A 156 -15.78 -3.82 18.48
C VAL A 156 -14.51 -2.97 18.48
N PRO A 157 -13.77 -2.92 17.36
CA PRO A 157 -12.65 -1.99 17.23
C PRO A 157 -13.15 -0.56 17.34
N ILE A 158 -12.47 0.26 18.13
CA ILE A 158 -12.75 1.70 18.22
C ILE A 158 -11.92 2.40 17.15
N SER A 159 -12.59 3.03 16.17
CA SER A 159 -11.96 3.99 15.27
C SER A 159 -11.83 5.35 15.95
N LYS A 160 -10.67 6.00 15.82
CA LYS A 160 -10.46 7.40 16.20
C LYS A 160 -9.96 8.19 15.00
N LYS A 161 -10.55 9.37 14.80
CA LYS A 161 -10.04 10.38 13.88
C LYS A 161 -8.79 11.03 14.43
N LEU A 162 -7.83 11.28 13.56
CA LEU A 162 -6.55 11.91 13.85
C LEU A 162 -6.51 13.34 13.31
N THR A 163 -6.10 14.26 14.18
CA THR A 163 -5.66 15.59 13.76
C THR A 163 -4.21 15.53 13.27
N SER A 164 -3.80 16.51 12.47
CA SER A 164 -2.40 16.63 12.06
C SER A 164 -1.49 16.82 13.28
N GLY A 165 -0.30 16.20 13.26
CA GLY A 165 0.66 16.29 14.34
C GLY A 165 0.37 15.31 15.47
N ASN A 166 0.64 15.70 16.71
CA ASN A 166 0.56 14.80 17.86
C ASN A 166 -0.90 14.61 18.30
N ASN A 167 -1.33 13.35 18.34
CA ASN A 167 -2.58 12.92 18.95
C ASN A 167 -2.24 12.02 20.13
N GLU A 168 -2.80 12.29 21.30
CA GLU A 168 -2.53 11.50 22.50
C GLU A 168 -3.78 10.70 22.89
N PHE A 169 -3.58 9.41 23.16
CA PHE A 169 -4.62 8.50 23.61
C PHE A 169 -4.21 7.86 24.93
N THR A 170 -5.13 7.83 25.90
CA THR A 170 -4.87 7.24 27.20
C THR A 170 -5.60 5.91 27.34
N PHE A 171 -4.86 4.83 27.49
CA PHE A 171 -5.39 3.53 27.84
C PHE A 171 -5.38 3.36 29.36
N VAL A 172 -6.50 2.96 29.93
CA VAL A 172 -6.62 2.61 31.35
C VAL A 172 -7.04 1.15 31.45
N VAL A 173 -6.20 0.33 32.07
CA VAL A 173 -6.59 -1.02 32.47
C VAL A 173 -7.06 -0.95 33.92
N ARG A 174 -8.27 -1.44 34.19
CA ARG A 174 -8.85 -1.49 35.54
C ARG A 174 -9.01 -2.95 35.95
N ALA A 175 -8.32 -3.35 37.02
CA ALA A 175 -8.44 -4.66 37.62
C ALA A 175 -9.71 -4.78 38.48
N GLU A 176 -10.01 -6.01 38.91
CA GLU A 176 -11.23 -6.36 39.65
C GLU A 176 -11.32 -5.66 41.02
N ASP A 177 -10.18 -5.41 41.65
CA ASP A 177 -10.10 -4.69 42.92
C ASP A 177 -10.15 -3.16 42.77
N GLY A 178 -10.29 -2.67 41.53
CA GLY A 178 -10.27 -1.25 41.20
C GLY A 178 -8.88 -0.67 40.96
N THR A 179 -7.81 -1.46 41.07
CA THR A 179 -6.45 -1.02 40.71
C THR A 179 -6.42 -0.62 39.24
N GLU A 180 -5.88 0.56 38.96
CA GLU A 180 -5.73 1.07 37.59
C GLU A 180 -4.26 1.17 37.18
N LYS A 181 -4.01 0.89 35.90
CA LYS A 181 -2.74 1.18 35.23
C LYS A 181 -3.01 1.99 33.98
N ARG A 182 -2.16 2.98 33.72
CA ARG A 182 -2.27 3.87 32.56
C ARG A 182 -1.15 3.62 31.56
N TYR A 183 -1.51 3.65 30.29
CA TYR A 183 -0.60 3.60 29.16
C TYR A 183 -0.93 4.75 28.20
N THR A 184 0.07 5.53 27.82
CA THR A 184 -0.03 6.66 26.89
C THR A 184 0.42 6.22 25.51
N LEU A 185 -0.39 6.51 24.50
CA LEU A 185 -0.02 6.37 23.10
C LEU A 185 -0.01 7.75 22.45
N THR A 186 1.17 8.17 21.97
CA THR A 186 1.32 9.32 21.09
C THR A 186 1.31 8.85 19.63
N VAL A 187 0.32 9.30 18.86
CA VAL A 187 0.26 9.09 17.42
C VAL A 187 0.68 10.37 16.75
N ILE A 188 1.85 10.34 16.12
CA ILE A 188 2.32 11.45 15.30
C ILE A 188 1.74 11.23 13.91
N ARG A 189 0.66 11.93 13.62
CA ARG A 189 0.14 12.00 12.26
C ARG A 189 1.03 12.95 11.47
N GLU A 190 1.98 12.39 10.74
CA GLU A 190 2.78 13.11 9.78
C GLU A 190 1.86 13.48 8.62
N THR A 191 1.26 14.66 8.70
CA THR A 191 0.85 15.30 7.46
C THR A 191 2.14 15.82 6.84
N ALA A 192 2.48 15.33 5.65
CA ALA A 192 3.13 16.24 4.73
C ALA A 192 2.26 17.51 4.75
N THR A 193 2.85 18.67 4.99
CA THR A 193 2.19 19.95 4.78
C THR A 193 1.92 20.11 3.28
N HIS A 194 1.01 19.29 2.77
CA HIS A 194 0.24 19.58 1.60
C HIS A 194 -1.03 20.19 2.17
N GLU A 195 -1.05 21.52 2.25
CA GLU A 195 -2.29 22.17 1.87
C GLU A 195 -2.75 21.45 0.60
N SER A 196 -3.94 20.87 0.65
CA SER A 196 -4.64 20.35 -0.53
C SER A 196 -5.03 21.55 -1.40
N SER A 197 -4.04 22.25 -1.95
CA SER A 197 -4.10 22.69 -3.32
C SER A 197 -3.65 21.48 -4.12
N MET A 198 -4.46 21.00 -5.07
CA MET A 198 -3.91 20.21 -6.17
C MET A 198 -2.63 20.93 -6.63
N PRO A 199 -1.44 20.28 -6.59
CA PRO A 199 -0.19 20.97 -6.90
C PRO A 199 -0.20 21.52 -8.33
N PHE A 200 -1.09 20.99 -9.17
CA PHE A 200 -1.26 21.40 -10.55
C PHE A 200 -2.72 21.75 -10.86
N SER A 201 -2.94 22.89 -11.50
CA SER A 201 -4.28 23.36 -11.84
C SER A 201 -4.95 22.59 -12.99
N ASP A 202 -4.23 21.68 -13.66
CA ASP A 202 -4.61 21.06 -14.92
C ASP A 202 -4.68 19.52 -14.89
N ILE A 203 -4.69 18.92 -13.70
CA ILE A 203 -4.81 17.47 -13.53
C ILE A 203 -6.18 17.01 -12.99
N ALA A 204 -7.02 17.93 -12.51
CA ALA A 204 -8.33 17.61 -11.94
C ALA A 204 -9.21 16.84 -12.95
N GLY A 205 -9.68 15.64 -12.56
CA GLY A 205 -10.50 14.77 -13.41
C GLY A 205 -9.73 14.09 -14.55
N HIS A 206 -8.40 14.23 -14.58
CA HIS A 206 -7.56 13.54 -15.55
C HIS A 206 -7.37 12.08 -15.13
N TRP A 207 -7.40 11.13 -16.07
CA TRP A 207 -7.26 9.69 -15.76
C TRP A 207 -5.94 9.35 -15.02
N ALA A 208 -4.92 10.18 -15.19
CA ALA A 208 -3.60 10.01 -14.58
C ALA A 208 -3.41 10.81 -13.28
N GLU A 209 -4.44 11.49 -12.76
CA GLU A 209 -4.35 12.39 -11.60
C GLU A 209 -3.66 11.73 -10.40
N ASP A 210 -4.16 10.58 -9.94
CA ASP A 210 -3.60 9.83 -8.80
C ASP A 210 -2.14 9.41 -9.04
N TYR A 211 -1.84 8.90 -10.24
CA TYR A 211 -0.50 8.50 -10.61
C TYR A 211 0.47 9.68 -10.63
N ILE A 212 0.03 10.84 -11.11
CA ILE A 212 0.84 12.06 -11.14
C ILE A 212 1.12 12.52 -9.71
N MET A 213 0.10 12.56 -8.84
CA MET A 213 0.27 12.95 -7.44
C MET A 213 1.27 12.05 -6.71
N ARG A 214 1.12 10.72 -6.84
CA ARG A 214 2.05 9.75 -6.25
C ARG A 214 3.47 9.88 -6.80
N ALA A 215 3.61 10.14 -8.10
CA ALA A 215 4.91 10.33 -8.71
C ALA A 215 5.60 11.62 -8.24
N VAL A 216 4.83 12.68 -7.94
CA VAL A 216 5.34 13.91 -7.32
C VAL A 216 5.77 13.68 -5.89
N GLU A 217 4.96 12.99 -5.10
CA GLU A 217 5.26 12.64 -3.71
C GLU A 217 6.56 11.82 -3.60
N LYS A 218 6.77 10.89 -4.53
CA LYS A 218 8.00 10.10 -4.63
C LYS A 218 9.20 10.87 -5.22
N GLY A 219 9.02 12.13 -5.61
CA GLY A 219 10.06 12.95 -6.23
C GLY A 219 10.49 12.48 -7.62
N ILE A 220 9.66 11.67 -8.29
CA ILE A 220 9.95 11.11 -9.63
C ILE A 220 9.75 12.17 -10.70
N VAL A 221 8.70 12.98 -10.56
CA VAL A 221 8.36 14.05 -11.50
C VAL A 221 8.00 15.32 -10.75
N SER A 222 8.14 16.46 -11.43
CA SER A 222 7.70 17.77 -10.95
C SER A 222 6.86 18.46 -12.03
N GLY A 223 6.04 19.42 -11.61
CA GLY A 223 5.34 20.31 -12.53
C GLY A 223 6.17 21.52 -12.92
N TYR A 224 5.54 22.40 -13.68
CA TYR A 224 6.14 23.61 -14.20
C TYR A 224 6.02 24.76 -13.19
N PRO A 225 6.89 25.78 -13.26
CA PRO A 225 6.81 26.96 -12.40
C PRO A 225 5.50 27.74 -12.50
N ASP A 226 4.72 27.52 -13.57
CA ASP A 226 3.41 28.12 -13.80
C ASP A 226 2.27 27.42 -13.03
N GLY A 227 2.58 26.40 -12.21
CA GLY A 227 1.59 25.67 -11.43
C GLY A 227 0.81 24.62 -12.24
N THR A 228 1.31 24.20 -13.40
CA THR A 228 0.71 23.14 -14.23
C THR A 228 1.59 21.89 -14.29
N PHE A 229 0.99 20.75 -14.65
CA PHE A 229 1.71 19.52 -14.97
C PHE A 229 1.82 19.27 -16.47
N LYS A 230 0.83 19.73 -17.24
CA LYS A 230 0.67 19.50 -18.69
C LYS A 230 0.58 18.00 -19.02
N PRO A 231 -0.40 17.26 -18.43
CA PRO A 231 -0.45 15.80 -18.52
C PRO A 231 -0.56 15.28 -19.95
N ASN A 232 -1.25 16.00 -20.83
CA ASN A 232 -1.45 15.64 -22.23
C ASN A 232 -0.35 16.16 -23.18
N HIS A 233 0.63 16.90 -22.67
CA HIS A 233 1.71 17.41 -23.50
C HIS A 233 2.65 16.26 -23.90
N PRO A 234 2.99 16.11 -25.18
CA PRO A 234 3.99 15.14 -25.61
C PRO A 234 5.34 15.41 -24.95
N VAL A 235 6.04 14.35 -24.54
CA VAL A 235 7.41 14.48 -24.00
C VAL A 235 8.45 14.29 -25.09
N THR A 236 9.50 15.09 -25.05
CA THR A 236 10.68 14.90 -25.89
C THR A 236 11.53 13.74 -25.39
N ARG A 237 12.38 13.21 -26.27
CA ARG A 237 13.31 12.13 -25.93
C ARG A 237 14.30 12.55 -24.85
N ALA A 238 14.78 13.79 -24.86
CA ALA A 238 15.62 14.33 -23.79
C ALA A 238 14.88 14.42 -22.46
N GLU A 239 13.64 14.92 -22.45
CA GLU A 239 12.83 15.02 -21.23
C GLU A 239 12.56 13.64 -20.63
N PHE A 240 12.15 12.67 -21.45
CA PHE A 240 11.93 11.31 -20.95
C PHE A 240 13.21 10.68 -20.39
N THR A 241 14.36 10.91 -21.04
CA THR A 241 15.65 10.41 -20.53
C THR A 241 15.98 10.99 -19.16
N VAL A 242 15.73 12.29 -18.96
CA VAL A 242 15.90 12.95 -17.65
C VAL A 242 14.95 12.37 -16.61
N MET A 243 13.68 12.20 -16.95
CA MET A 243 12.69 11.61 -16.04
C MET A 243 13.08 10.19 -15.63
N LEU A 244 13.51 9.35 -16.59
CA LEU A 244 13.94 7.98 -16.32
C LEU A 244 15.23 7.92 -15.48
N ALA A 245 16.22 8.76 -15.81
CA ALA A 245 17.47 8.81 -15.05
C ALA A 245 17.24 9.25 -13.59
N GLY A 246 16.37 10.25 -13.39
CA GLY A 246 15.97 10.69 -12.05
C GLY A 246 15.19 9.63 -11.28
N ALA A 247 14.22 8.97 -11.93
CA ALA A 247 13.44 7.89 -11.34
C ALA A 247 14.33 6.74 -10.83
N LEU A 248 15.34 6.37 -11.62
CA LEU A 248 16.30 5.31 -11.28
C LEU A 248 17.42 5.79 -10.36
N LYS A 249 17.51 7.10 -10.08
CA LYS A 249 18.62 7.73 -9.36
C LYS A 249 19.97 7.34 -9.94
N LEU A 250 20.13 7.43 -11.27
CA LEU A 250 21.38 7.05 -11.93
C LEU A 250 22.55 7.89 -11.39
N GLU A 251 23.64 7.20 -11.04
CA GLU A 251 24.85 7.80 -10.48
C GLU A 251 26.01 7.77 -11.49
N GLY A 252 27.09 8.48 -11.16
CA GLY A 252 28.30 8.56 -11.96
C GLY A 252 28.33 9.74 -12.95
N ASP A 253 29.51 9.96 -13.50
CA ASP A 253 29.79 11.10 -14.39
C ASP A 253 29.17 10.94 -15.79
N GLY A 254 28.75 9.72 -16.16
CA GLY A 254 28.22 9.40 -17.47
C GLY A 254 29.32 9.12 -18.51
N SER A 255 28.89 8.63 -19.68
CA SER A 255 29.76 8.40 -20.83
C SER A 255 29.86 9.65 -21.71
N ALA A 256 30.98 9.79 -22.42
CA ALA A 256 31.12 10.83 -23.43
C ALA A 256 30.03 10.69 -24.50
N LEU A 257 29.33 11.79 -24.79
CA LEU A 257 28.26 11.84 -25.78
C LEU A 257 28.85 11.96 -27.18
N THR A 258 28.84 10.86 -27.94
CA THR A 258 29.40 10.78 -29.30
C THR A 258 28.36 10.99 -30.41
N PHE A 259 27.15 11.41 -30.05
CA PHE A 259 26.06 11.64 -31.01
C PHE A 259 26.37 12.78 -31.98
N THR A 260 25.94 12.63 -33.23
CA THR A 260 26.13 13.65 -34.29
C THR A 260 25.42 14.96 -33.99
N ASP A 261 24.39 14.93 -33.15
CA ASP A 261 23.61 16.07 -32.69
C ASP A 261 23.77 16.37 -31.18
N HIS A 262 24.88 15.96 -30.57
CA HIS A 262 25.14 16.18 -29.14
C HIS A 262 25.07 17.66 -28.72
N ASP A 263 25.39 18.59 -29.62
CA ASP A 263 25.27 20.04 -29.39
C ASP A 263 23.82 20.50 -29.24
N ARG A 264 22.85 19.73 -29.72
CA ARG A 264 21.41 20.02 -29.57
C ARG A 264 20.86 19.52 -28.22
N ILE A 265 21.66 18.78 -27.45
CA ILE A 265 21.27 18.32 -26.10
C ILE A 265 21.44 19.51 -25.15
N GLY A 266 20.32 20.00 -24.61
CA GLY A 266 20.34 21.11 -23.64
C GLY A 266 21.16 20.76 -22.41
N GLY A 267 21.84 21.75 -21.82
CA GLY A 267 22.72 21.54 -20.66
C GLY A 267 22.03 20.81 -19.49
N TRP A 268 20.73 21.06 -19.29
CA TRP A 268 19.88 20.40 -18.30
C TRP A 268 19.73 18.88 -18.51
N ALA A 269 19.87 18.40 -19.75
CA ALA A 269 19.72 16.98 -20.10
C ALA A 269 21.06 16.25 -20.22
N LYS A 270 22.17 16.97 -20.45
CA LYS A 270 23.47 16.37 -20.81
C LYS A 270 23.92 15.30 -19.80
N GLN A 271 23.81 15.58 -18.50
CA GLN A 271 24.22 14.64 -17.46
C GLN A 271 23.38 13.37 -17.49
N ALA A 272 22.05 13.50 -17.51
CA ALA A 272 21.14 12.37 -17.53
C ALA A 272 21.32 11.51 -18.80
N VAL A 273 21.54 12.14 -19.95
CA VAL A 273 21.81 11.42 -21.20
C VAL A 273 23.15 10.68 -21.10
N ALA A 274 24.19 11.31 -20.56
CA ALA A 274 25.50 10.66 -20.38
C ALA A 274 25.42 9.46 -19.45
N GLN A 275 24.69 9.56 -18.34
CA GLN A 275 24.43 8.47 -17.41
C GLN A 275 23.59 7.36 -18.06
N ALA A 276 22.56 7.72 -18.82
CA ALA A 276 21.74 6.74 -19.53
C ALA A 276 22.52 5.99 -20.62
N VAL A 277 23.47 6.64 -21.28
CA VAL A 277 24.41 5.97 -22.21
C VAL A 277 25.33 5.03 -21.45
N GLN A 278 25.91 5.48 -20.32
CA GLN A 278 26.75 4.63 -19.47
C GLN A 278 26.02 3.39 -18.97
N ALA A 279 24.74 3.53 -18.61
CA ALA A 279 23.88 2.45 -18.14
C ALA A 279 23.35 1.54 -19.26
N GLY A 280 23.67 1.80 -20.53
CA GLY A 280 23.16 1.03 -21.67
C GLY A 280 21.66 1.21 -21.95
N ILE A 281 21.07 2.28 -21.42
CA ILE A 281 19.65 2.63 -21.64
C ILE A 281 19.48 3.28 -23.01
N VAL A 282 20.44 4.13 -23.40
CA VAL A 282 20.43 4.91 -24.65
C VAL A 282 21.62 4.56 -25.53
N ASP A 283 21.35 4.14 -26.78
CA ASP A 283 22.40 3.90 -27.80
C ASP A 283 22.35 4.89 -28.98
N GLY A 284 21.30 5.71 -29.07
CA GLY A 284 21.02 6.57 -30.23
C GLY A 284 20.33 5.84 -31.39
N TYR A 285 20.17 6.55 -32.51
CA TYR A 285 19.61 6.03 -33.75
C TYR A 285 20.73 5.55 -34.70
N ASN A 286 20.35 4.78 -35.73
CA ASN A 286 21.29 4.24 -36.72
C ASN A 286 22.07 5.31 -37.50
N ASP A 287 21.56 6.54 -37.57
CA ASP A 287 22.24 7.69 -38.18
C ASP A 287 23.26 8.38 -37.23
N GLY A 288 23.47 7.82 -36.04
CA GLY A 288 24.36 8.34 -35.02
C GLY A 288 23.79 9.50 -34.22
N SER A 289 22.51 9.86 -34.40
CA SER A 289 21.86 10.94 -33.64
C SER A 289 21.21 10.45 -32.35
N PHE A 290 21.00 11.35 -31.38
CA PHE A 290 20.16 11.14 -30.20
C PHE A 290 18.75 11.72 -30.39
N ARG A 291 18.59 12.79 -31.19
CA ARG A 291 17.32 13.49 -31.45
C ARG A 291 16.66 14.05 -30.17
N PRO A 292 17.35 14.91 -29.39
CA PRO A 292 16.89 15.34 -28.07
C PRO A 292 15.51 16.02 -28.07
N ASN A 293 15.21 16.80 -29.11
CA ASN A 293 13.97 17.59 -29.21
C ASN A 293 12.85 16.87 -29.95
N ALA A 294 13.08 15.65 -30.46
CA ALA A 294 12.03 14.85 -31.07
C ALA A 294 11.08 14.34 -29.97
N GLN A 295 9.78 14.33 -30.23
CA GLN A 295 8.81 13.70 -29.34
C GLN A 295 9.07 12.19 -29.31
N ILE A 296 9.14 11.62 -28.11
CA ILE A 296 9.41 10.19 -27.96
C ILE A 296 8.15 9.40 -28.30
N THR A 297 8.32 8.32 -29.05
CA THR A 297 7.25 7.37 -29.33
C THR A 297 7.05 6.39 -28.17
N ARG A 298 5.85 5.80 -28.08
CA ARG A 298 5.54 4.76 -27.08
C ARG A 298 6.48 3.56 -27.19
N VAL A 299 6.87 3.18 -28.40
CA VAL A 299 7.80 2.06 -28.61
C VAL A 299 9.23 2.37 -28.13
N GLU A 300 9.72 3.58 -28.36
CA GLU A 300 11.04 3.99 -27.89
C GLU A 300 11.10 4.07 -26.37
N MET A 301 10.04 4.60 -25.75
CA MET A 301 9.88 4.64 -24.30
C MET A 301 9.91 3.23 -23.69
N ALA A 302 9.17 2.29 -24.30
CA ALA A 302 9.14 0.90 -23.85
C ALA A 302 10.52 0.23 -23.90
N VAL A 303 11.27 0.48 -24.97
CA VAL A 303 12.61 -0.10 -25.16
C VAL A 303 13.61 0.49 -24.17
N MET A 304 13.57 1.79 -23.91
CA MET A 304 14.41 2.42 -22.89
C MET A 304 14.12 1.85 -21.50
N ILE A 305 12.85 1.65 -21.16
CA ILE A 305 12.46 1.04 -19.89
C ILE A 305 12.95 -0.41 -19.79
N ALA A 306 12.75 -1.21 -20.84
CA ALA A 306 13.20 -2.61 -20.83
C ALA A 306 14.72 -2.74 -20.63
N ARG A 307 15.50 -1.82 -21.23
CA ARG A 307 16.95 -1.74 -21.07
C ARG A 307 17.36 -1.29 -19.67
N ALA A 308 16.70 -0.28 -19.11
CA ALA A 308 16.93 0.17 -17.75
C ALA A 308 16.77 -0.95 -16.71
N LEU A 309 15.88 -1.88 -17.00
CA LEU A 309 15.59 -3.05 -16.17
C LEU A 309 16.44 -4.28 -16.52
N GLN A 310 17.29 -4.16 -17.54
CA GLN A 310 18.12 -5.26 -18.05
C GLN A 310 17.33 -6.54 -18.33
N LEU A 311 16.11 -6.39 -18.86
CA LEU A 311 15.22 -7.53 -19.11
C LEU A 311 15.77 -8.44 -20.20
N GLN A 312 15.56 -9.74 -20.02
CA GLN A 312 15.80 -10.73 -21.07
C GLN A 312 14.72 -10.61 -22.14
N LEU A 313 15.10 -10.26 -23.36
CA LEU A 313 14.18 -9.99 -24.45
C LEU A 313 14.09 -11.20 -25.39
N ASN A 314 12.87 -11.67 -25.65
CA ASN A 314 12.62 -12.61 -26.73
C ASN A 314 12.36 -11.85 -28.03
N ALA A 315 13.30 -11.93 -28.98
CA ALA A 315 13.20 -11.23 -30.27
C ALA A 315 11.99 -11.67 -31.12
N ASN A 316 11.39 -12.83 -30.84
CA ASN A 316 10.22 -13.37 -31.54
C ASN A 316 8.95 -13.36 -30.67
N ALA A 317 8.90 -12.51 -29.65
CA ALA A 317 7.75 -12.40 -28.76
C ALA A 317 6.49 -11.94 -29.51
N SER A 318 5.33 -12.48 -29.12
CA SER A 318 4.02 -11.87 -29.40
C SER A 318 3.62 -11.02 -28.20
N THR A 319 3.35 -9.74 -28.43
CA THR A 319 3.09 -8.79 -27.35
C THR A 319 1.71 -8.96 -26.74
N GLY A 320 0.75 -9.59 -27.42
CA GLY A 320 -0.63 -9.72 -26.96
C GLY A 320 -1.49 -8.45 -27.13
N PHE A 321 -0.95 -7.40 -27.74
CA PHE A 321 -1.73 -6.24 -28.18
C PHE A 321 -2.42 -6.52 -29.51
N ALA A 322 -3.58 -5.91 -29.73
CA ALA A 322 -4.38 -6.11 -30.94
C ALA A 322 -3.70 -5.59 -32.22
N ASP A 323 -2.74 -4.68 -32.09
CA ASP A 323 -1.93 -4.09 -33.15
C ASP A 323 -0.48 -4.60 -33.15
N ASP A 324 -0.24 -5.82 -32.64
CA ASP A 324 1.09 -6.45 -32.56
C ASP A 324 1.86 -6.44 -33.89
N GLU A 325 1.15 -6.58 -35.02
CA GLU A 325 1.73 -6.54 -36.37
C GLU A 325 2.36 -5.20 -36.72
N THR A 326 1.89 -4.11 -36.09
CA THR A 326 2.42 -2.75 -36.30
C THR A 326 3.62 -2.45 -35.41
N ILE A 327 3.88 -3.27 -34.38
CA ILE A 327 5.01 -3.12 -33.47
C ILE A 327 6.27 -3.60 -34.20
N PRO A 328 7.29 -2.75 -34.36
CA PRO A 328 8.52 -3.13 -35.03
C PRO A 328 9.20 -4.34 -34.37
N GLN A 329 9.73 -5.25 -35.18
CA GLN A 329 10.33 -6.50 -34.68
C GLN A 329 11.40 -6.27 -33.62
N TRP A 330 12.22 -5.23 -33.77
CA TRP A 330 13.29 -4.86 -32.83
C TRP A 330 12.76 -4.46 -31.44
N ALA A 331 11.48 -4.11 -31.31
CA ALA A 331 10.87 -3.68 -30.06
C ALA A 331 9.93 -4.71 -29.44
N LYS A 332 9.48 -5.73 -30.19
CA LYS A 332 8.48 -6.70 -29.70
C LYS A 332 8.88 -7.35 -28.37
N GLY A 333 10.13 -7.78 -28.26
CA GLY A 333 10.65 -8.38 -27.02
C GLY A 333 10.59 -7.42 -25.82
N ALA A 334 10.90 -6.13 -26.03
CA ALA A 334 10.82 -5.13 -24.97
C ALA A 334 9.38 -4.87 -24.56
N VAL A 335 8.49 -4.63 -25.53
CA VAL A 335 7.06 -4.34 -25.28
C VAL A 335 6.39 -5.50 -24.55
N GLU A 336 6.66 -6.74 -24.96
CA GLU A 336 6.10 -7.93 -24.31
C GLU A 336 6.60 -8.07 -22.87
N ALA A 337 7.90 -7.89 -22.65
CA ALA A 337 8.51 -8.02 -21.32
C ALA A 337 7.93 -7.00 -20.34
N ILE A 338 7.79 -5.73 -20.77
CA ILE A 338 7.28 -4.69 -19.88
C ILE A 338 5.76 -4.79 -19.67
N ARG A 339 5.01 -5.35 -20.63
CA ARG A 339 3.59 -5.64 -20.46
C ARG A 339 3.37 -6.75 -19.43
N LYS A 340 4.17 -7.82 -19.46
CA LYS A 340 4.11 -8.91 -18.47
C LYS A 340 4.34 -8.44 -17.04
N LEU A 341 5.13 -7.39 -16.88
CA LEU A 341 5.41 -6.76 -15.59
C LEU A 341 4.36 -5.70 -15.19
N GLY A 342 3.30 -5.51 -15.98
CA GLY A 342 2.26 -4.51 -15.70
C GLY A 342 2.71 -3.05 -15.86
N ILE A 343 3.87 -2.81 -16.47
CA ILE A 343 4.43 -1.45 -16.59
C ILE A 343 3.70 -0.66 -17.66
N VAL A 344 3.32 -1.33 -18.76
CA VAL A 344 2.64 -0.70 -19.89
C VAL A 344 1.28 -1.32 -20.15
N ASP A 345 0.30 -0.46 -20.36
CA ASP A 345 -1.02 -0.82 -20.85
C ASP A 345 -1.23 -0.35 -22.29
N GLY A 346 -2.16 -1.00 -22.97
CA GLY A 346 -2.66 -0.56 -24.27
C GLY A 346 -3.61 0.63 -24.12
N ARG A 347 -3.78 1.39 -25.20
CA ARG A 347 -4.92 2.29 -25.38
C ARG A 347 -6.15 1.51 -25.85
N GLY A 348 -7.27 2.21 -25.98
CA GLY A 348 -8.58 1.64 -26.34
C GLY A 348 -8.53 0.55 -27.41
N GLY A 349 -9.26 -0.54 -27.19
CA GLY A 349 -9.23 -1.72 -28.05
C GLY A 349 -7.98 -2.58 -27.88
N ASN A 350 -7.31 -2.50 -26.72
CA ASN A 350 -6.07 -3.24 -26.41
C ASN A 350 -4.96 -2.99 -27.45
N ARG A 351 -4.78 -1.73 -27.87
CA ARG A 351 -3.76 -1.34 -28.88
C ARG A 351 -2.56 -0.68 -28.23
N PHE A 352 -1.34 -1.08 -28.58
CA PHE A 352 -0.11 -0.49 -28.07
C PHE A 352 0.21 0.87 -28.71
N VAL A 353 -0.18 1.08 -29.97
CA VAL A 353 0.06 2.27 -30.80
C VAL A 353 1.54 2.70 -30.84
N PRO A 354 2.43 1.87 -31.42
CA PRO A 354 3.88 1.98 -31.24
C PRO A 354 4.49 3.31 -31.71
N ASN A 355 3.97 3.88 -32.80
CA ASN A 355 4.52 5.10 -33.42
C ASN A 355 3.87 6.39 -32.90
N GLU A 356 2.85 6.29 -32.05
CA GLU A 356 2.26 7.47 -31.44
C GLU A 356 3.16 8.01 -30.34
N THR A 357 3.16 9.34 -30.19
CA THR A 357 3.97 10.03 -29.20
C THR A 357 3.41 9.83 -27.80
N ALA A 358 4.31 9.67 -26.83
CA ALA A 358 3.95 9.53 -25.43
C ALA A 358 3.66 10.89 -24.80
N THR A 359 2.56 10.98 -24.06
CA THR A 359 2.26 12.14 -23.22
C THR A 359 3.06 12.11 -21.92
N ARG A 360 3.17 13.26 -21.26
CA ARG A 360 3.82 13.37 -19.96
C ARG A 360 3.14 12.51 -18.90
N ALA A 361 1.80 12.40 -18.95
CA ALA A 361 1.04 11.49 -18.09
C ALA A 361 1.43 10.03 -18.31
N GLU A 362 1.46 9.56 -19.56
CA GLU A 362 1.84 8.17 -19.87
C GLU A 362 3.27 7.86 -19.43
N ALA A 363 4.21 8.76 -19.70
CA ALA A 363 5.59 8.62 -19.24
C ALA A 363 5.67 8.49 -17.70
N THR A 364 4.93 9.34 -17.00
CA THR A 364 4.88 9.34 -15.53
C THR A 364 4.32 8.05 -14.97
N VAL A 365 3.21 7.57 -15.52
CA VAL A 365 2.56 6.32 -15.10
C VAL A 365 3.50 5.13 -15.30
N MET A 366 4.17 5.06 -16.45
CA MET A 366 5.11 3.97 -16.73
C MET A 366 6.34 4.00 -15.83
N LEU A 367 6.85 5.18 -15.47
CA LEU A 367 7.94 5.33 -14.51
C LEU A 367 7.51 4.97 -13.08
N LEU A 368 6.32 5.37 -12.65
CA LEU A 368 5.80 5.02 -11.34
C LEU A 368 5.61 3.50 -11.21
N ARG A 369 4.99 2.86 -12.21
CA ARG A 369 4.85 1.39 -12.26
C ARG A 369 6.17 0.66 -12.39
N LEU A 370 7.19 1.30 -12.95
CA LEU A 370 8.54 0.75 -12.95
C LEU A 370 9.11 0.64 -11.53
N LEU A 371 8.81 1.61 -10.67
CA LEU A 371 9.34 1.70 -9.31
C LEU A 371 8.50 0.96 -8.26
N ASP A 372 7.19 0.83 -8.49
CA ASP A 372 6.24 0.19 -7.57
C ASP A 372 6.19 -1.35 -7.69
N ARG A 373 7.26 -1.98 -8.20
CA ARG A 373 7.32 -3.44 -8.42
C ARG A 373 7.70 -4.24 -7.19
#